data_AF-A9URI7-F1
#
_entry.id   AF-A9URI7-F1
#
_cell.length_a   1.000
_cell.length_b   1.000
_cell.length_c   1.000
_cell.angle_alpha   90.00
_cell.angle_beta   90.00
_cell.angle_gamma   90.00
#
_symmetry.space_group_name_H-M   'P 1'
#
loop_
_entity.id
_entity.type
_entity.pdbx_description
1 polymer ?
#
loop_
_entity_poly.entity_id
_entity_poly.type
_entity_poly.pdbx_seq_one_letter_code
_entity_poly.pdbx_strand_id
1 'polypeptide(L)'
;MAATAAATAVVRKADPIVQYVVVRADLANGLRWPFGAVMTQACHASVAAMHRFREQPESLAYVADLERMHTVLVEIKDQPALLGLSEKLRASELDHHVWIEHPEMEATALATRPIYRSTAPKCLKKLRLFKDPLPRDAAEQPPAALAEP
;
A
#
# COMPACT_ATOMS: atom_id res chain seq x y z
N MET A 1 15.11 -4.75 51.37
CA MET A 1 15.40 -4.01 50.13
C MET A 1 14.55 -4.59 49.00
N ALA A 2 13.27 -4.22 48.96
CA ALA A 2 12.23 -4.77 48.09
C ALA A 2 11.90 -3.77 46.96
N ALA A 3 12.89 -3.43 46.14
CA ALA A 3 12.74 -2.38 45.12
C ALA A 3 13.28 -2.78 43.73
N THR A 4 13.32 -4.07 43.41
CA THR A 4 13.73 -4.56 42.06
C THR A 4 12.61 -5.25 41.30
N ALA A 5 11.35 -5.11 41.75
CA ALA A 5 10.17 -5.72 41.13
C ALA A 5 9.41 -4.79 40.15
N ALA A 6 9.97 -3.63 39.78
CA ALA A 6 9.26 -2.57 39.04
C ALA A 6 9.86 -2.21 37.67
N ALA A 7 10.50 -3.16 36.97
CA ALA A 7 10.66 -3.05 35.52
C ALA A 7 9.39 -3.63 34.86
N THR A 8 8.30 -2.96 35.16
CA THR A 8 6.94 -3.25 34.74
C THR A 8 6.90 -3.42 33.22
N ALA A 9 6.31 -4.52 32.81
CA ALA A 9 5.80 -4.76 31.48
C ALA A 9 5.01 -3.54 30.98
N VAL A 10 5.68 -2.64 30.26
CA VAL A 10 5.04 -2.01 29.12
C VAL A 10 5.22 -3.03 28.03
N VAL A 11 4.18 -3.82 27.77
CA VAL A 11 4.02 -4.47 26.47
C VAL A 11 4.11 -3.32 25.48
N ARG A 12 5.30 -3.06 24.93
CA ARG A 12 5.46 -2.19 23.79
C ARG A 12 4.51 -2.81 22.78
N LYS A 13 3.45 -2.08 22.40
CA LYS A 13 2.62 -2.48 21.27
C LYS A 13 3.62 -2.80 20.16
N ALA A 14 3.69 -4.07 19.75
CA ALA A 14 4.69 -4.53 18.79
C ALA A 14 4.63 -3.56 17.61
N ASP A 15 5.76 -2.95 17.25
CA ASP A 15 5.81 -2.02 16.13
C ASP A 15 5.75 -2.85 14.85
N PRO A 16 4.59 -2.94 14.19
CA PRO A 16 4.42 -3.91 13.12
C PRO A 16 5.17 -3.42 11.88
N ILE A 17 5.73 -4.36 11.13
CA ILE A 17 6.22 -4.09 9.78
C ILE A 17 5.01 -3.97 8.86
N VAL A 18 4.99 -2.93 8.04
CA VAL A 18 3.89 -2.61 7.15
C VAL A 18 4.41 -2.22 5.77
N GLN A 19 3.68 -2.59 4.72
CA GLN A 19 3.89 -2.03 3.39
C GLN A 19 2.80 -0.98 3.12
N TYR A 20 3.18 0.23 2.72
CA TYR A 20 2.21 1.20 2.22
C TYR A 20 2.07 1.05 0.71
N VAL A 21 0.82 0.91 0.24
CA VAL A 21 0.47 0.93 -1.18
C VAL A 21 -0.44 2.13 -1.40
N VAL A 22 -0.05 2.99 -2.32
CA VAL A 22 -0.70 4.26 -2.63
C VAL A 22 -1.28 4.14 -4.03
N VAL A 23 -2.58 4.39 -4.16
CA VAL A 23 -3.28 4.31 -5.44
C VAL A 23 -3.96 5.63 -5.76
N ARG A 24 -3.93 6.00 -7.02
CA ARG A 24 -4.64 7.17 -7.54
C ARG A 24 -6.16 7.00 -7.46
N ALA A 25 -6.82 7.90 -6.75
CA ALA A 25 -8.27 7.91 -6.59
C ALA A 25 -9.01 8.39 -7.85
N ASP A 26 -8.38 9.21 -8.67
CA ASP A 26 -8.94 9.70 -9.93
C ASP A 26 -9.06 8.61 -11.00
N LEU A 27 -8.31 7.50 -10.90
CA LEU A 27 -8.48 6.35 -11.79
C LEU A 27 -9.94 5.85 -11.78
N ALA A 28 -10.52 5.65 -10.59
CA ALA A 28 -11.92 5.25 -10.46
C ALA A 28 -12.88 6.44 -10.55
N ASN A 29 -12.61 7.53 -9.81
CA ASN A 29 -13.57 8.62 -9.62
C ASN A 29 -13.60 9.65 -10.76
N GLY A 30 -12.56 9.71 -11.59
CA GLY A 30 -12.46 10.62 -12.73
C GLY A 30 -12.41 9.88 -14.06
N LEU A 31 -11.41 9.00 -14.21
CA LEU A 31 -11.11 8.26 -15.43
C LEU A 31 -11.97 7.00 -15.62
N ARG A 32 -12.83 6.68 -14.64
CA ARG A 32 -13.82 5.58 -14.70
C ARG A 32 -13.22 4.20 -14.97
N TRP A 33 -12.00 3.96 -14.51
CA TRP A 33 -11.40 2.64 -14.55
C TRP A 33 -12.24 1.65 -13.73
N PRO A 34 -12.45 0.41 -14.21
CA PRO A 34 -13.06 -0.64 -13.41
C PRO A 34 -12.30 -0.82 -12.09
N PHE A 35 -13.02 -1.02 -10.98
CA PHE A 35 -12.41 -1.18 -9.66
C PHE A 35 -11.34 -2.29 -9.64
N GLY A 36 -11.63 -3.43 -10.28
CA GLY A 36 -10.67 -4.51 -10.44
C GLY A 36 -9.37 -4.07 -11.13
N ALA A 37 -9.45 -3.25 -12.18
CA ALA A 37 -8.27 -2.70 -12.85
C ALA A 37 -7.45 -1.81 -11.90
N VAL A 38 -8.10 -0.98 -11.09
CA VAL A 38 -7.43 -0.13 -10.08
C VAL A 38 -6.73 -0.98 -9.02
N MET A 39 -7.35 -2.07 -8.56
CA MET A 39 -6.73 -3.00 -7.61
C MET A 39 -5.53 -3.73 -8.22
N THR A 40 -5.59 -4.10 -9.49
CA THR A 40 -4.45 -4.68 -10.22
C THR A 40 -3.22 -3.77 -10.19
N GLN A 41 -3.41 -2.44 -10.33
CA GLN A 41 -2.31 -1.47 -10.20
C GLN A 41 -1.68 -1.48 -8.81
N ALA A 42 -2.50 -1.60 -7.75
CA ALA A 42 -2.02 -1.72 -6.37
C ALA A 42 -1.18 -2.99 -6.17
N CYS A 43 -1.64 -4.12 -6.72
CA CYS A 43 -0.93 -5.40 -6.68
C CYS A 43 0.42 -5.31 -7.42
N HIS A 44 0.44 -4.76 -8.63
CA HIS A 44 1.68 -4.59 -9.39
C HIS A 44 2.70 -3.74 -8.64
N ALA A 45 2.29 -2.60 -8.10
CA ALA A 45 3.17 -1.75 -7.30
C ALA A 45 3.73 -2.49 -6.07
N SER A 46 2.87 -3.18 -5.32
CA SER A 46 3.25 -3.96 -4.13
C SER A 46 4.28 -5.03 -4.44
N VAL A 47 4.01 -5.87 -5.44
CA VAL A 47 4.90 -6.97 -5.86
C VAL A 47 6.21 -6.42 -6.40
N ALA A 48 6.17 -5.38 -7.23
CA ALA A 48 7.38 -4.76 -7.76
C ALA A 48 8.27 -4.16 -6.66
N ALA A 49 7.68 -3.47 -5.67
CA ALA A 49 8.43 -2.96 -4.52
C ALA A 49 9.03 -4.10 -3.69
N MET A 50 8.27 -5.16 -3.41
CA MET A 50 8.77 -6.34 -2.69
C MET A 50 9.94 -6.99 -3.42
N HIS A 51 9.84 -7.19 -4.74
CA HIS A 51 10.92 -7.78 -5.53
C HIS A 51 12.16 -6.89 -5.60
N ARG A 52 11.96 -5.58 -5.82
CA ARG A 52 13.05 -4.61 -5.95
C ARG A 52 13.85 -4.47 -4.67
N PHE A 53 13.18 -4.51 -3.51
CA PHE A 53 13.79 -4.33 -2.20
C PHE A 53 13.85 -5.62 -1.38
N ARG A 54 13.85 -6.78 -2.06
CA ARG A 54 13.76 -8.12 -1.43
C ARG A 54 14.89 -8.44 -0.44
N GLU A 55 16.04 -7.79 -0.58
CA GLU A 55 17.22 -8.01 0.26
C GLU A 55 17.23 -7.11 1.50
N GLN A 56 16.30 -6.16 1.62
CA GLN A 56 16.18 -5.34 2.82
C GLN A 56 15.71 -6.18 4.02
N PRO A 57 16.26 -5.98 5.23
CA PRO A 57 15.90 -6.76 6.41
C PRO A 57 14.39 -6.75 6.71
N GLU A 58 13.73 -5.61 6.56
CA GLU A 58 12.30 -5.48 6.79
C GLU A 58 11.47 -6.16 5.70
N SER A 59 11.95 -6.21 4.46
CA SER A 59 11.29 -6.97 3.38
C SER A 59 11.32 -8.47 3.65
N LEU A 60 12.47 -8.99 4.10
CA LEU A 60 12.61 -10.39 4.49
C LEU A 60 11.73 -10.72 5.70
N ALA A 61 11.75 -9.87 6.73
CA ALA A 61 10.92 -10.04 7.91
C ALA A 61 9.42 -9.93 7.61
N TYR A 62 9.02 -9.08 6.66
CA TYR A 62 7.63 -8.93 6.23
C TYR A 62 7.05 -10.23 5.68
N VAL A 63 7.82 -10.97 4.87
CA VAL A 63 7.36 -12.22 4.26
C VAL A 63 7.70 -13.48 5.07
N ALA A 64 8.43 -13.34 6.18
CA ALA A 64 8.79 -14.45 7.06
C ALA A 64 7.55 -15.04 7.79
N ASP A 65 6.52 -14.23 7.99
CA ASP A 65 5.22 -14.64 8.54
C ASP A 65 4.08 -14.17 7.63
N LEU A 66 3.82 -14.97 6.59
CA LEU A 66 2.84 -14.64 5.54
C LEU A 66 1.42 -14.44 6.08
N GLU A 67 1.06 -15.12 7.18
CA GLU A 67 -0.25 -15.04 7.82
C GLU A 67 -0.46 -13.73 8.58
N ARG A 68 0.62 -12.95 8.81
CA ARG A 68 0.59 -11.69 9.57
C ARG A 68 1.12 -10.50 8.79
N MET A 69 1.25 -10.61 7.48
CA MET A 69 1.57 -9.48 6.60
C MET A 69 0.53 -8.37 6.75
N HIS A 70 1.00 -7.12 6.78
CA HIS A 70 0.13 -5.96 6.91
C HIS A 70 0.39 -4.91 5.83
N THR A 71 -0.47 -4.89 4.82
CA THR A 71 -0.46 -3.88 3.77
C THR A 71 -1.48 -2.78 4.10
N VAL A 72 -1.06 -1.52 4.05
CA VAL A 72 -1.92 -0.35 4.21
C VAL A 72 -2.18 0.26 2.83
N LEU A 73 -3.40 0.09 2.32
CA LEU A 73 -3.84 0.69 1.06
C LEU A 73 -4.39 2.10 1.31
N VAL A 74 -3.77 3.11 0.71
CA VAL A 74 -4.14 4.53 0.83
C VAL A 74 -4.38 5.16 -0.53
N GLU A 75 -5.21 6.20 -0.54
CA GLU A 75 -5.53 6.96 -1.75
C GLU A 75 -4.69 8.23 -1.87
N ILE A 76 -4.39 8.60 -3.11
CA ILE A 76 -3.85 9.92 -3.48
C ILE A 76 -4.67 10.51 -4.63
N LYS A 77 -4.72 11.84 -4.72
CA LYS A 77 -5.67 12.55 -5.59
C LYS A 77 -5.51 12.21 -7.07
N ASP A 78 -4.30 12.33 -7.60
CA ASP A 78 -3.98 12.27 -9.04
C ASP A 78 -2.49 11.98 -9.26
N GLN A 79 -2.07 11.84 -10.53
CA GLN A 79 -0.68 11.56 -10.90
C GLN A 79 0.31 12.63 -10.44
N PRO A 80 0.07 13.95 -10.63
CA PRO A 80 0.98 14.96 -10.10
C PRO A 80 1.19 14.84 -8.59
N ALA A 81 0.13 14.55 -7.83
CA ALA A 81 0.23 14.30 -6.39
C ALA A 81 1.02 13.01 -6.07
N LEU A 82 0.82 11.93 -6.84
CA LEU A 82 1.57 10.66 -6.70
C LEU A 82 3.07 10.87 -6.93
N LEU A 83 3.45 11.57 -7.99
CA LEU A 83 4.85 11.89 -8.29
C LEU A 83 5.45 12.85 -7.25
N GLY A 84 4.67 13.83 -6.78
CA GLY A 84 5.08 14.69 -5.67
C GLY A 84 5.26 13.94 -4.35
N LEU A 85 4.53 12.85 -4.12
CA LEU A 85 4.75 11.94 -2.99
C LEU A 85 6.05 11.15 -3.17
N SER A 86 6.30 10.60 -4.36
CA SER A 86 7.56 9.90 -4.70
C SER A 86 8.78 10.74 -4.35
N GLU A 87 8.81 12.01 -4.75
CA GLU A 87 9.93 12.90 -4.44
C GLU A 87 10.08 13.18 -2.93
N LYS A 88 8.96 13.29 -2.19
CA LYS A 88 9.02 13.43 -0.72
C LYS A 88 9.54 12.17 -0.03
N LEU A 89 9.22 10.99 -0.55
CA LEU A 89 9.71 9.72 -0.03
C LEU A 89 11.20 9.57 -0.30
N ARG A 90 11.65 9.93 -1.52
CA ARG A 90 13.08 9.99 -1.87
C ARG A 90 13.85 10.92 -0.95
N ALA A 91 13.31 12.13 -0.69
CA ALA A 91 13.91 13.08 0.24
C ALA A 91 13.89 12.62 1.71
N SER A 92 13.03 11.65 2.06
CA SER A 92 12.99 11.01 3.38
C SER A 92 13.78 9.71 3.43
N GLU A 93 14.56 9.40 2.37
CA GLU A 93 15.34 8.17 2.21
C GLU A 93 14.51 6.89 2.37
N LEU A 94 13.24 6.95 2.00
CA LEU A 94 12.35 5.80 1.99
C LEU A 94 12.27 5.19 0.60
N ASP A 95 12.88 4.01 0.45
CA ASP A 95 12.77 3.16 -0.71
C ASP A 95 11.31 2.86 -1.08
N HIS A 96 10.99 3.08 -2.35
CA HIS A 96 9.67 2.85 -2.92
C HIS A 96 9.77 2.61 -4.43
N HIS A 97 8.69 2.10 -5.01
CA HIS A 97 8.55 1.86 -6.44
C HIS A 97 7.27 2.52 -6.93
N VAL A 98 7.37 3.27 -8.03
CA VAL A 98 6.23 3.83 -8.76
C VAL A 98 5.90 2.88 -9.89
N TRP A 99 4.66 2.37 -9.91
CA TRP A 99 4.15 1.57 -11.00
C TRP A 99 3.66 2.50 -12.12
N ILE A 100 4.12 2.21 -13.33
CA ILE A 100 3.80 2.94 -14.55
C ILE A 100 3.09 1.97 -15.49
N GLU A 101 1.84 2.28 -15.83
CA GLU A 101 1.05 1.47 -16.74
C GLU A 101 1.41 1.78 -18.20
N HIS A 102 1.52 0.73 -19.01
CA HIS A 102 1.75 0.80 -20.45
C HIS A 102 0.47 0.45 -21.23
N PRO A 103 0.29 0.94 -22.47
CA PRO A 103 1.23 1.75 -23.28
C PRO A 103 1.24 3.26 -22.98
N GLU A 104 0.32 3.77 -22.17
CA GLU A 104 0.10 5.21 -21.96
C GLU A 104 1.19 5.89 -21.08
N MET A 105 2.10 5.13 -20.47
CA MET A 105 3.18 5.60 -19.60
C MET A 105 2.66 6.38 -18.38
N GLU A 106 1.54 5.95 -17.82
CA GLU A 106 0.83 6.68 -16.76
C GLU A 106 1.21 6.14 -15.37
N ALA A 107 1.56 7.02 -14.44
CA ALA A 107 1.87 6.59 -13.06
C ALA A 107 0.56 6.38 -12.30
N THR A 108 0.25 5.12 -11.98
CA THR A 108 -1.06 4.71 -11.45
C THR A 108 -1.03 4.39 -9.96
N ALA A 109 0.08 3.81 -9.48
CA ALA A 109 0.25 3.39 -8.09
C ALA A 109 1.71 3.51 -7.64
N LEU A 110 1.93 3.46 -6.33
CA LEU A 110 3.25 3.47 -5.69
C LEU A 110 3.21 2.53 -4.50
N ALA A 111 4.26 1.74 -4.27
CA ALA A 111 4.41 0.99 -3.02
C ALA A 111 5.77 1.25 -2.38
N THR A 112 5.80 1.36 -1.06
CA THR A 112 7.04 1.42 -0.31
C THR A 112 7.65 0.02 -0.21
N ARG A 113 8.95 -0.07 0.11
CA ARG A 113 9.41 -1.29 0.80
C ARG A 113 8.66 -1.44 2.14
N PRO A 114 8.58 -2.66 2.71
CA PRO A 114 8.12 -2.82 4.08
C PRO A 114 8.99 -2.03 5.06
N ILE A 115 8.34 -1.41 6.03
CA ILE A 115 8.97 -0.59 7.08
C ILE A 115 8.28 -0.82 8.41
N TYR A 116 8.96 -0.55 9.51
CA TYR A 116 8.30 -0.40 10.80
C TYR A 116 7.28 0.74 10.77
N ARG A 117 6.06 0.51 11.26
CA ARG A 117 5.00 1.52 11.22
C ARG A 117 5.41 2.82 11.92
N SER A 118 6.19 2.74 12.99
CA SER A 118 6.67 3.93 13.70
C SER A 118 7.52 4.84 12.81
N THR A 119 8.33 4.29 11.90
CA THR A 119 9.27 5.01 11.03
C THR A 119 8.62 5.65 9.80
N ALA A 120 7.34 5.34 9.53
CA ALA A 120 6.65 5.90 8.38
C ALA A 120 6.65 7.45 8.38
N PRO A 121 7.11 8.10 7.28
CA PRO A 121 7.19 9.55 7.20
C PRO A 121 5.81 10.21 7.27
N LYS A 122 5.79 11.48 7.71
CA LYS A 122 4.54 12.25 7.89
C LYS A 122 3.72 12.37 6.61
N CYS A 123 4.35 12.34 5.43
CA CYS A 123 3.65 12.41 4.15
C CYS A 123 2.72 11.20 3.93
N LEU A 124 3.10 9.98 4.34
CA LEU A 124 2.25 8.79 4.25
C LEU A 124 1.15 8.79 5.31
N LYS A 125 1.48 9.16 6.56
CA LYS A 125 0.54 9.17 7.68
C LYS A 125 -0.64 10.14 7.48
N LYS A 126 -0.49 11.13 6.59
CA LYS A 126 -1.55 12.10 6.23
C LYS A 126 -2.48 11.61 5.12
N LEU A 127 -2.12 10.54 4.41
CA LEU A 127 -2.96 9.96 3.38
C LEU A 127 -4.15 9.23 4.02
N ARG A 128 -5.27 9.21 3.30
CA ARG A 128 -6.48 8.51 3.74
C ARG A 128 -6.44 7.08 3.25
N LEU A 129 -7.08 6.17 3.99
CA LEU A 129 -7.33 4.82 3.49
C LEU A 129 -8.10 4.89 2.17
N PHE A 130 -7.73 4.04 1.22
CA PHE A 130 -8.42 3.94 -0.05
C PHE A 130 -9.86 3.49 0.19
N LYS A 131 -10.83 4.22 -0.38
CA LYS A 131 -12.25 3.90 -0.24
C LYS A 131 -12.75 3.26 -1.51
N ASP A 132 -13.57 2.22 -1.36
CA ASP A 132 -14.34 1.67 -2.47
C ASP A 132 -15.25 2.78 -3.04
N PRO A 133 -15.07 3.16 -4.32
CA PRO A 133 -15.92 4.15 -4.98
C PRO A 133 -17.26 3.57 -5.45
N LEU A 134 -17.46 2.25 -5.37
CA LEU A 134 -18.71 1.61 -5.77
C LEU A 134 -19.75 1.67 -4.64
N PRO A 135 -21.03 1.96 -4.94
CA PRO A 135 -22.11 1.80 -3.98
C PRO A 135 -22.21 0.33 -3.58
N ARG A 136 -22.15 0.05 -2.26
CA ARG A 136 -22.29 -1.31 -1.71
C ARG A 136 -23.68 -1.95 -1.95
N ASP A 137 -24.63 -1.18 -2.50
CA ASP A 137 -26.03 -1.58 -2.69
C ASP A 137 -26.41 -1.93 -4.13
N ALA A 138 -25.46 -2.01 -5.06
CA ALA A 138 -25.71 -2.51 -6.42
C ALA A 138 -25.43 -4.02 -6.49
N ALA A 139 -26.44 -4.81 -6.10
CA ALA A 139 -26.70 -6.22 -6.40
C ALA A 139 -25.53 -7.10 -6.85
N GLU A 140 -25.26 -8.16 -6.08
CA GLU A 140 -24.78 -9.44 -6.62
C GLU A 140 -25.64 -9.83 -7.82
N GLN A 141 -25.16 -9.58 -9.04
CA GLN A 141 -25.50 -10.44 -10.15
C GLN A 141 -24.46 -11.56 -10.14
N PRO A 142 -24.85 -12.83 -9.93
CA PRO A 142 -23.92 -13.93 -10.05
C PRO A 142 -23.31 -13.90 -11.46
N PRO A 143 -22.01 -14.24 -11.60
CA PRO A 143 -21.34 -14.18 -12.89
C PRO A 143 -22.12 -14.97 -13.92
N ALA A 144 -22.42 -14.34 -15.06
CA ALA A 144 -22.99 -15.03 -16.21
C ALA A 144 -22.09 -16.22 -16.53
N ALA A 145 -22.64 -17.43 -16.45
CA ALA A 145 -21.95 -18.65 -16.80
C ALA A 145 -21.28 -18.45 -18.16
N LEU A 146 -19.98 -18.70 -18.22
CA LEU A 146 -19.20 -18.70 -19.45
C LEU A 146 -19.89 -19.64 -20.44
N ALA A 147 -20.57 -19.05 -21.43
CA ALA A 147 -21.01 -19.76 -22.61
C ALA A 147 -19.76 -20.08 -23.42
N GLU A 148 -19.24 -21.31 -23.26
CA GLU A 148 -18.32 -21.87 -24.24
C GLU A 148 -19.13 -22.47 -25.41
N PRO A 149 -18.64 -22.34 -26.65
CA PRO A 149 -19.20 -22.98 -27.83
C PRO A 149 -18.93 -24.50 -27.89
#